data_AF-A0A9E5RXK4-F1
#
_entry.id   AF-A0A9E5RXK4-F1
#
_cell.length_a   1.000
_cell.length_b   1.000
_cell.length_c   1.000
_cell.angle_alpha   90.00
_cell.angle_beta   90.00
_cell.angle_gamma   90.00
#
_symmetry.space_group_name_H-M   'P 1'
#
loop_
_entity.id
_entity.type
_entity.pdbx_description
1 polymer ?
#
loop_
_entity_poly.entity_id
_entity_poly.type
_entity_poly.pdbx_seq_one_letter_code
_entity_poly.pdbx_strand_id
1 'polypeptide(L)'
;MKLHLQVTLLLLTGLLLGANITPSLAQKITKNYPNKISQTLPPPNCKDPQTTRDMIECGRSAYREADKKLISVYKQMQTKLSLAQKKRLIASQENWVKYRDTSCGFEGGMYEGGSLEPPTRISCYARVTNQRLRDLDVWLQELNRR
;
A
#
# COMPACT_ATOMS: atom_id res chain seq x y z
N MET A 1 -1.81 -31.20 7.03
CA MET A 1 -2.48 -31.30 8.35
C MET A 1 -3.73 -30.45 8.32
N LYS A 2 -4.89 -31.12 8.30
CA LYS A 2 -6.24 -30.57 8.50
C LYS A 2 -6.45 -30.23 9.99
N LEU A 3 -7.59 -29.59 10.29
CA LEU A 3 -8.26 -29.33 11.58
C LEU A 3 -8.09 -27.87 12.06
N HIS A 4 -9.13 -27.06 12.32
CA HIS A 4 -10.49 -27.39 12.75
C HIS A 4 -11.54 -26.45 12.12
N LEU A 5 -12.48 -27.05 11.40
CA LEU A 5 -13.83 -26.57 11.16
C LEU A 5 -14.73 -27.29 12.18
N GLN A 6 -15.81 -26.63 12.61
CA GLN A 6 -16.94 -27.15 13.41
C GLN A 6 -16.77 -27.16 14.94
N VAL A 7 -17.42 -26.18 15.59
CA VAL A 7 -18.17 -26.43 16.82
C VAL A 7 -19.56 -25.83 16.63
N THR A 8 -20.42 -26.59 15.97
CA THR A 8 -21.86 -26.38 15.99
C THR A 8 -22.49 -27.38 16.95
N LEU A 9 -23.45 -26.87 17.74
CA LEU A 9 -24.63 -27.55 18.26
C LEU A 9 -24.51 -28.26 19.61
N LEU A 10 -25.62 -28.14 20.36
CA LEU A 10 -25.98 -28.58 21.73
C LEU A 10 -26.00 -27.36 22.67
N LEU A 11 -27.14 -26.81 23.10
CA LEU A 11 -28.29 -27.50 23.69
C LEU A 11 -29.60 -26.71 23.45
N LEU A 12 -30.61 -27.41 22.92
CA LEU A 12 -32.03 -27.08 23.07
C LEU A 12 -32.53 -27.74 24.36
N THR A 13 -32.99 -26.97 25.35
CA THR A 13 -34.18 -27.27 26.19
C THR A 13 -34.43 -26.10 27.13
N GLY A 14 -35.66 -25.60 27.18
CA GLY A 14 -36.14 -24.82 28.33
C GLY A 14 -37.05 -23.65 27.98
N LEU A 15 -38.27 -23.96 27.52
CA LEU A 15 -39.38 -23.00 27.50
C LEU A 15 -39.96 -22.91 28.92
N LEU A 16 -39.79 -21.78 29.60
CA LEU A 16 -40.64 -21.39 30.73
C LEU A 16 -41.02 -19.92 30.60
N LEU A 17 -42.32 -19.69 30.63
CA LEU A 17 -42.98 -18.39 30.68
C LEU A 17 -42.48 -17.57 31.87
N GLY A 18 -42.04 -16.36 31.60
CA GLY A 18 -41.65 -15.38 32.60
C GLY A 18 -41.26 -14.09 31.92
N ALA A 19 -42.25 -13.28 31.54
CA ALA A 19 -42.04 -11.91 31.09
C ALA A 19 -41.60 -11.06 32.29
N ASN A 20 -40.32 -11.17 32.68
CA ASN A 20 -39.66 -10.20 33.53
C ASN A 20 -38.93 -9.23 32.64
N ILE A 21 -39.67 -8.19 32.23
CA ILE A 21 -39.09 -6.98 31.66
C ILE A 21 -38.29 -6.34 32.80
N THR A 22 -37.03 -6.75 32.94
CA THR A 22 -36.09 -5.96 33.71
C THR A 22 -36.02 -4.60 33.03
N PRO A 23 -36.24 -3.47 33.73
CA PRO A 23 -35.82 -2.20 33.19
C PRO A 23 -34.30 -2.30 33.09
N SER A 24 -33.85 -2.63 31.88
CA SER A 24 -32.46 -2.50 31.49
C SER A 24 -32.03 -1.12 31.95
N LEU A 25 -31.05 -1.06 32.85
CA LEU A 25 -30.18 0.10 32.98
C LEU A 25 -29.32 0.16 31.70
N ALA A 26 -29.96 0.19 30.53
CA ALA A 26 -29.45 0.79 29.32
C ALA A 26 -29.37 2.27 29.67
N GLN A 27 -28.32 2.59 30.42
CA GLN A 27 -27.80 3.91 30.54
C GLN A 27 -27.54 4.31 29.09
N LYS A 28 -28.49 5.08 28.56
CA LYS A 28 -28.42 5.78 27.30
C LYS A 28 -27.35 6.83 27.49
N ILE A 29 -26.10 6.38 27.59
CA ILE A 29 -24.93 7.19 27.36
C ILE A 29 -25.01 7.45 25.87
N THR A 30 -25.76 8.48 25.48
CA THR A 30 -25.44 9.22 24.27
C THR A 30 -24.00 9.63 24.49
N LYS A 31 -23.05 8.81 24.01
CA LYS A 31 -21.66 9.21 23.88
C LYS A 31 -21.70 10.37 22.91
N ASN A 32 -21.92 11.56 23.45
CA ASN A 32 -21.61 12.81 22.82
C ASN A 32 -20.09 12.83 22.77
N TYR A 33 -19.55 12.08 21.80
CA TYR A 33 -18.16 12.20 21.43
C TYR A 33 -18.03 13.62 20.89
N PRO A 34 -17.25 14.50 21.53
CA PRO A 34 -17.07 15.85 21.00
C PRO A 34 -16.69 15.71 19.54
N ASN A 35 -17.45 16.42 18.70
CA ASN A 35 -17.34 16.43 17.25
C ASN A 35 -15.87 16.27 16.88
N LYS A 36 -15.52 15.13 16.27
CA LYS A 36 -14.14 14.81 15.89
C LYS A 36 -13.69 15.99 15.04
N ILE A 37 -12.88 16.88 15.62
CA ILE A 37 -12.26 17.96 14.85
C ILE A 37 -11.48 17.22 13.79
N SER A 38 -11.99 17.23 12.56
CA SER A 38 -11.27 16.75 11.39
C SER A 38 -10.14 17.75 11.18
N GLN A 39 -9.11 17.66 12.01
CA GLN A 39 -7.90 18.46 11.86
C GLN A 39 -7.19 17.93 10.63
N THR A 40 -7.59 18.43 9.46
CA THR A 40 -6.82 18.31 8.24
C THR A 40 -5.54 19.09 8.47
N LEU A 41 -4.47 18.37 8.80
CA LEU A 41 -3.15 18.95 8.89
C LEU A 41 -2.78 19.56 7.53
N PRO A 42 -2.03 20.68 7.50
CA PRO A 42 -1.60 21.28 6.24
C PRO A 42 -0.74 20.28 5.44
N PRO A 43 -0.79 20.33 4.10
CA PRO A 43 0.06 19.51 3.26
C PRO A 43 1.54 19.74 3.59
N PRO A 44 2.40 18.71 3.48
CA PRO A 44 3.81 18.83 3.82
C PRO A 44 4.57 19.70 2.80
N ASN A 45 5.62 20.40 3.26
CA ASN A 45 6.61 21.00 2.37
C ASN A 45 7.59 19.93 1.87
N CYS A 46 7.36 19.40 0.66
CA CYS A 46 8.22 18.35 0.12
C CYS A 46 9.59 18.81 -0.39
N LYS A 47 9.89 20.11 -0.38
CA LYS A 47 11.24 20.60 -0.62
C LYS A 47 12.13 20.48 0.61
N ASP A 48 11.51 20.48 1.79
CA ASP A 48 12.20 20.45 3.07
C ASP A 48 11.30 19.81 4.15
N PRO A 49 11.09 18.48 4.12
CA PRO A 49 10.21 17.79 5.06
C PRO A 49 10.87 17.73 6.44
N GLN A 50 10.26 18.39 7.43
CA GLN A 50 10.82 18.54 8.78
C GLN A 50 10.39 17.43 9.76
N THR A 51 9.27 16.76 9.49
CA THR A 51 8.76 15.70 10.36
C THR A 51 8.76 14.35 9.65
N THR A 52 8.85 13.25 10.40
CA THR A 52 8.70 11.90 9.85
C THR A 52 7.41 11.74 9.05
N ARG A 53 6.31 12.37 9.51
CA ARG A 53 5.03 12.41 8.77
C ARG A 53 5.20 13.05 7.39
N ASP A 54 5.86 14.20 7.32
CA ASP A 54 6.10 14.92 6.08
C ASP A 54 6.99 14.13 5.14
N MET A 55 8.06 13.52 5.67
CA MET A 55 8.94 12.64 4.89
C MET A 55 8.17 11.48 4.27
N ILE A 56 7.29 10.83 5.05
CA ILE A 56 6.46 9.72 4.57
C ILE A 56 5.50 10.21 3.48
N GLU A 57 4.78 11.31 3.70
CA GLU A 57 3.77 11.75 2.73
C GLU A 57 4.40 12.27 1.44
N CYS A 58 5.51 13.00 1.54
CA CYS A 58 6.28 13.42 0.38
C CYS A 58 6.88 12.23 -0.37
N GLY A 59 7.42 11.25 0.34
CA GLY A 59 7.91 10.00 -0.27
C GLY A 59 6.81 9.21 -0.96
N ARG A 60 5.61 9.12 -0.37
CA ARG A 60 4.45 8.49 -1.01
C ARG A 60 4.04 9.22 -2.28
N SER A 61 4.00 10.56 -2.25
CA SER A 61 3.70 11.36 -3.43
C SER A 61 4.71 11.12 -4.56
N ALA A 62 6.00 11.15 -4.22
CA ALA A 62 7.08 10.88 -5.17
C ALA A 62 6.99 9.46 -5.75
N TYR A 63 6.69 8.46 -4.92
CA TYR A 63 6.51 7.09 -5.40
C TYR A 63 5.30 6.95 -6.31
N ARG A 64 4.14 7.52 -5.95
CA ARG A 64 2.93 7.50 -6.81
C ARG A 64 3.20 8.12 -8.18
N GLU A 65 3.92 9.23 -8.22
CA GLU A 65 4.27 9.89 -9.47
C GLU A 65 5.22 9.04 -10.33
N ALA A 66 6.25 8.44 -9.71
CA ALA A 66 7.17 7.54 -10.40
C ALA A 66 6.45 6.29 -10.94
N ASP A 67 5.54 5.70 -10.16
CA ASP A 67 4.78 4.51 -10.53
C ASP A 67 3.82 4.80 -11.68
N LYS A 68 3.11 5.94 -11.63
CA LYS A 68 2.24 6.40 -12.71
C LYS A 68 3.01 6.55 -14.03
N LYS A 69 4.21 7.15 -13.99
CA LYS A 69 5.09 7.29 -15.17
C LYS A 69 5.55 5.93 -15.68
N LEU A 70 6.01 5.05 -14.78
CA LEU A 70 6.46 3.71 -15.12
C LEU A 70 5.36 2.90 -15.80
N ILE A 71 4.14 2.91 -15.26
CA ILE A 71 2.98 2.23 -15.85
C ILE A 71 2.65 2.79 -17.23
N SER A 72 2.73 4.13 -17.41
CA SER A 72 2.50 4.76 -18.71
C SER A 72 3.50 4.27 -19.77
N VAL A 73 4.80 4.32 -19.46
CA VAL A 73 5.87 3.86 -20.36
C VAL A 73 5.73 2.37 -20.66
N TYR A 74 5.49 1.55 -19.64
CA TYR A 74 5.26 0.11 -19.78
C TYR A 74 4.09 -0.20 -20.74
N LYS A 75 2.97 0.54 -20.63
CA LYS A 75 1.82 0.41 -21.54
C LYS A 75 2.17 0.83 -22.96
N GLN A 76 2.90 1.93 -23.14
CA GLN A 76 3.34 2.39 -24.46
C GLN A 76 4.28 1.41 -25.14
N MET A 77 5.22 0.80 -24.40
CA MET A 77 6.07 -0.25 -24.95
C MET A 77 5.23 -1.44 -25.42
N GLN A 78 4.25 -1.88 -24.64
CA GLN A 78 3.38 -2.99 -25.04
C GLN A 78 2.64 -2.75 -26.36
N THR A 79 2.28 -1.52 -26.74
CA THR A 79 1.62 -1.30 -28.03
C THR A 79 2.55 -1.51 -29.24
N LYS A 80 3.87 -1.49 -29.02
CA LYS A 80 4.92 -1.57 -30.06
C LYS A 80 5.60 -2.94 -30.14
N LEU A 81 5.32 -3.83 -29.20
CA LEU A 81 6.00 -5.12 -29.06
C LEU A 81 5.21 -6.27 -29.69
N SER A 82 5.92 -7.20 -30.33
CA SER A 82 5.37 -8.51 -30.72
C SER A 82 4.98 -9.33 -29.49
N LEU A 83 4.18 -10.38 -29.66
CA LEU A 83 3.75 -11.24 -28.56
C LEU A 83 4.94 -11.84 -27.78
N ALA A 84 5.98 -12.29 -28.48
CA ALA A 84 7.17 -12.86 -27.85
C ALA A 84 7.96 -11.80 -27.05
N GLN A 85 8.04 -10.56 -27.56
CA GLN A 85 8.70 -9.47 -26.84
C GLN A 85 7.88 -9.01 -25.62
N LYS A 86 6.54 -8.95 -25.72
CA LYS A 86 5.65 -8.66 -24.59
C LYS A 86 5.86 -9.65 -23.44
N LYS A 87 5.93 -10.94 -23.73
CA LYS A 87 6.20 -11.98 -22.71
C LYS A 87 7.52 -11.73 -21.98
N ARG A 88 8.58 -11.34 -22.70
CA ARG A 88 9.87 -10.98 -22.08
C ARG A 88 9.80 -9.71 -21.25
N LEU A 89 9.09 -8.69 -21.71
CA LEU A 89 8.89 -7.44 -20.95
C LEU A 89 8.12 -7.72 -19.64
N ILE A 90 7.05 -8.52 -19.69
CA ILE A 90 6.26 -8.92 -18.52
C ILE A 90 7.15 -9.63 -17.50
N ALA A 91 7.87 -10.68 -17.92
CA ALA A 91 8.76 -11.44 -17.03
C ALA A 91 9.87 -10.56 -16.42
N SER A 92 10.42 -9.62 -17.21
CA SER A 92 11.39 -8.65 -16.71
C SER A 92 10.78 -7.72 -15.65
N GLN A 93 9.55 -7.27 -15.86
CA GLN A 93 8.85 -6.37 -14.94
C GLN A 93 8.45 -7.08 -13.63
N GLU A 94 8.00 -8.33 -13.69
CA GLU A 94 7.72 -9.16 -12.50
C GLU A 94 8.96 -9.36 -11.63
N ASN A 95 10.10 -9.72 -12.25
CA ASN A 95 11.37 -9.85 -11.55
C ASN A 95 11.84 -8.52 -10.95
N TRP A 96 11.63 -7.41 -11.67
CA TRP A 96 11.95 -6.08 -11.16
C TRP A 96 11.10 -5.70 -9.94
N VAL A 97 9.80 -6.02 -9.92
CA VAL A 97 8.93 -5.78 -8.76
C VAL A 97 9.47 -6.52 -7.54
N LYS A 98 9.85 -7.81 -7.70
CA LYS A 98 10.47 -8.58 -6.62
C LYS A 98 11.76 -7.91 -6.12
N TYR A 99 12.64 -7.51 -7.03
CA TYR A 99 13.87 -6.79 -6.68
C TYR A 99 13.60 -5.50 -5.90
N ARG A 100 12.64 -4.69 -6.36
CA ARG A 100 12.25 -3.44 -5.70
C ARG A 100 11.79 -3.72 -4.26
N ASP A 101 10.89 -4.68 -4.11
CA ASP A 101 10.29 -4.97 -2.80
C ASP A 101 11.34 -5.53 -1.84
N THR A 102 12.21 -6.45 -2.28
CA THR A 102 13.28 -6.99 -1.43
C THR A 102 14.34 -5.95 -1.10
N SER A 103 14.72 -5.10 -2.06
CA SER A 103 15.72 -4.06 -1.84
C SER A 103 15.21 -2.99 -0.88
N CYS A 104 13.97 -2.53 -1.07
CA CYS A 104 13.38 -1.53 -0.19
C CYS A 104 12.99 -2.09 1.18
N GLY A 105 12.69 -3.38 1.27
CA GLY A 105 12.58 -4.09 2.54
C GLY A 105 13.90 -4.11 3.31
N PHE A 106 15.00 -4.42 2.63
CA PHE A 106 16.35 -4.36 3.22
C PHE A 106 16.72 -2.94 3.68
N GLU A 107 16.57 -1.94 2.81
CA GLU A 107 16.92 -0.55 3.13
C GLU A 107 16.11 0.02 4.30
N GLY A 108 14.80 -0.25 4.34
CA GLY A 108 13.96 0.10 5.50
C GLY A 108 14.38 -0.66 6.76
N GLY A 109 14.68 -1.95 6.62
CA GLY A 109 15.09 -2.84 7.71
C GLY A 109 16.34 -2.40 8.46
N MET A 110 17.20 -1.58 7.85
CA MET A 110 18.33 -0.94 8.55
C MET A 110 17.91 -0.07 9.74
N TYR A 111 16.64 0.33 9.80
CA TYR A 111 16.06 1.17 10.86
C TYR A 111 14.87 0.49 11.56
N GLU A 112 14.78 -0.84 11.50
CA GLU A 112 13.64 -1.63 11.99
C GLU A 112 13.19 -1.22 13.41
N GLY A 113 11.88 -1.05 13.58
CA GLY A 113 11.28 -0.57 14.84
C GLY A 113 11.44 0.93 15.13
N GLY A 114 12.28 1.64 14.38
CA GLY A 114 12.51 3.08 14.51
C GLY A 114 11.63 3.94 13.61
N SER A 115 11.55 5.24 13.93
CA SER A 115 10.80 6.23 13.15
C SER A 115 11.37 6.51 11.75
N LEU A 116 12.63 6.11 11.50
CA LEU A 116 13.28 6.26 10.19
C LEU A 116 12.98 5.11 9.21
N GLU A 117 12.45 3.97 9.67
CA GLU A 117 12.13 2.83 8.78
C GLU A 117 11.13 3.23 7.70
N PRO A 118 9.92 3.75 8.02
CA PRO A 118 8.92 4.05 7.00
C PRO A 118 9.38 5.08 5.94
N PRO A 119 9.96 6.25 6.30
CA PRO A 119 10.41 7.22 5.31
C PRO A 119 11.59 6.70 4.48
N THR A 120 12.48 5.87 5.04
CA THR A 120 13.58 5.25 4.29
C THR A 120 13.03 4.29 3.23
N ARG A 121 12.13 3.38 3.65
CA ARG A 121 11.52 2.41 2.74
C ARG A 121 10.77 3.08 1.60
N ILE A 122 9.90 4.05 1.88
CA ILE A 122 9.12 4.71 0.82
C ILE A 122 10.00 5.54 -0.13
N SER A 123 11.06 6.16 0.39
CA SER A 123 12.05 6.85 -0.45
C SER A 123 12.78 5.89 -1.39
N CYS A 124 13.11 4.67 -0.92
CA CYS A 124 13.64 3.62 -1.78
C CYS A 124 12.65 3.26 -2.91
N TYR A 125 11.36 3.05 -2.58
CA TYR A 125 10.34 2.74 -3.59
C TYR A 125 10.31 3.78 -4.71
N ALA A 126 10.33 5.07 -4.37
CA ALA A 126 10.40 6.15 -5.34
C ALA A 126 11.69 6.10 -6.18
N ARG A 127 12.86 5.96 -5.54
CA ARG A 127 14.16 5.92 -6.23
C ARG A 127 14.28 4.75 -7.20
N VAL A 128 13.96 3.53 -6.75
CA VAL A 128 14.07 2.29 -7.55
C VAL A 128 13.07 2.30 -8.71
N THR A 129 11.88 2.86 -8.52
CA THR A 129 10.89 3.05 -9.59
C THR A 129 11.36 4.05 -10.64
N ASN A 130 11.99 5.15 -10.23
CA ASN A 130 12.59 6.11 -11.17
C ASN A 130 13.80 5.53 -11.92
N GLN A 131 14.59 4.63 -11.30
CA GLN A 131 15.65 3.90 -11.99
C GLN A 131 15.06 3.04 -13.11
N ARG A 132 14.04 2.25 -12.80
CA ARG A 132 13.36 1.41 -13.80
C ARG A 132 12.71 2.21 -14.91
N LEU A 133 12.11 3.34 -14.59
CA LEU A 133 11.54 4.25 -15.57
C LEU A 133 12.61 4.66 -16.60
N ARG A 134 13.80 5.07 -16.15
CA ARG A 134 14.92 5.41 -17.06
C ARG A 134 15.33 4.22 -17.94
N ASP A 135 15.42 3.03 -17.37
CA ASP A 135 15.76 1.82 -18.15
C ASP A 135 14.72 1.57 -19.25
N LEU A 136 13.43 1.68 -18.93
CA LEU A 136 12.35 1.48 -19.91
C LEU A 136 12.27 2.61 -20.93
N ASP A 137 12.55 3.85 -20.55
CA ASP A 137 12.56 5.00 -21.46
C ASP A 137 13.60 4.84 -22.58
N VAL A 138 14.79 4.32 -22.26
CA VAL A 138 15.80 3.99 -23.29
C VAL A 138 15.22 3.02 -24.32
N TRP A 139 14.58 1.94 -23.86
CA TRP A 139 13.99 0.95 -24.77
C TRP A 139 12.78 1.49 -25.53
N LEU A 140 11.96 2.33 -24.92
CA LEU A 140 10.84 2.97 -25.61
C LEU A 140 11.34 3.87 -26.75
N GLN A 141 12.45 4.60 -26.55
CA GLN A 141 13.08 5.38 -27.62
C GLN A 141 13.57 4.47 -28.76
N GLU A 142 14.21 3.34 -28.46
CA GLU A 142 14.60 2.38 -29.50
C GLU A 142 13.39 1.81 -30.27
N LEU A 143 12.30 1.50 -29.56
CA LEU A 143 11.06 1.02 -30.19
C LEU A 143 10.38 2.09 -31.06
N ASN A 144 10.62 3.38 -30.80
CA ASN A 144 10.10 4.48 -31.60
C ASN A 144 10.90 4.74 -32.89
N ARG A 145 12.12 4.19 -32.99
CA ARG A 145 12.98 4.32 -34.18
C ARG A 145 12.79 3.20 -35.20
N ARG A 146 12.06 2.15 -34.83
CA ARG A 146 11.70 1.03 -35.72
C ARG A 146 10.50 1.41 -36.58
#